data_AF-A0A416K931-F1
#
_entry.id   AF-A0A416K931-F1
#
_cell.length_a   1.000
_cell.length_b   1.000
_cell.length_c   1.000
_cell.angle_alpha   90.00
_cell.angle_beta   90.00
_cell.angle_gamma   90.00
#
_symmetry.space_group_name_H-M   'P 1'
#
loop_
_entity.id
_entity.type
_entity.pdbx_description
1 polymer ?
#
loop_
_entity_poly.entity_id
_entity_poly.type
_entity_poly.pdbx_seq_one_letter_code
_entity_poly.pdbx_strand_id
1 'polypeptide(L)'
;MNNEAPASTAALQARIADLEQQLKLSDEGVSRLAERCLGLEQEVQSYLAAHPQNEKHTDSPALLQPTLYFDAGFGFSEKDTLTAPDYEVDELTGVVIATFELPVTARALRLDPGELPCCITNLSFSDDRVLCRPVNGLTLPSDSTLFLDRDPNYLLDGVTHFPAGMKLGVSYHYCPLETLADKPLFNTVLEGLRFCQKTRDSEAQHIAGLNDQIAAQQQAIAALQQQISELHQKNAEAETRRQAYETSLEGVLNSSSWKLTRPLRRLLGLFRH
;
A
#
# COMPACT_ATOMS: atom_id res chain seq x y z
N MET A 1 17.65 85.67 -13.12
CA MET A 1 18.28 84.73 -14.09
C MET A 1 19.75 84.65 -13.70
N ASN A 2 20.18 83.55 -13.09
CA ASN A 2 21.52 83.44 -12.51
C ASN A 2 22.55 83.28 -13.64
N ASN A 3 23.37 84.31 -13.86
CA ASN A 3 24.56 84.24 -14.68
C ASN A 3 25.73 83.84 -13.76
N GLU A 4 26.22 82.61 -13.89
CA GLU A 4 27.51 82.23 -13.29
C GLU A 4 28.64 83.01 -14.00
N ALA A 5 29.55 83.57 -13.20
CA ALA A 5 30.77 84.20 -13.70
C ALA A 5 31.64 83.18 -14.47
N PRO A 6 32.43 83.59 -15.47
CA PRO A 6 33.25 82.67 -16.24
C PRO A 6 34.24 81.95 -15.32
N ALA A 7 34.16 80.62 -15.27
CA ALA A 7 35.08 79.79 -14.51
C ALA A 7 36.51 80.06 -14.99
N SER A 8 37.44 80.31 -14.06
CA SER A 8 38.85 80.48 -14.39
C SER A 8 39.41 79.20 -15.00
N THR A 9 40.40 79.32 -15.89
CA THR A 9 41.02 78.17 -16.57
C THR A 9 41.52 77.10 -15.60
N ALA A 10 41.99 77.53 -14.42
CA ALA A 10 42.42 76.64 -13.34
C ALA A 10 41.24 75.85 -12.71
N ALA A 11 40.07 76.46 -12.56
CA ALA A 11 38.87 75.78 -12.05
C ALA A 11 38.35 74.71 -13.03
N LEU A 12 38.42 74.99 -14.33
CA LEU A 12 38.07 74.01 -15.38
C LEU A 12 39.05 72.84 -15.40
N GLN A 13 40.35 73.10 -15.28
CA GLN A 13 41.38 72.05 -15.20
C GLN A 13 41.22 71.16 -13.96
N ALA A 14 40.91 71.76 -12.80
CA ALA A 14 40.62 71.00 -11.59
C ALA A 14 39.38 70.10 -11.76
N ARG A 15 38.33 70.58 -12.44
CA ARG A 15 37.13 69.80 -12.71
C ARG A 15 37.37 68.66 -13.70
N ILE A 16 38.23 68.87 -14.71
CA ILE A 16 38.64 67.82 -15.64
C ILE A 16 39.39 66.71 -14.90
N ALA A 17 40.34 67.05 -14.04
CA ALA A 17 41.08 66.07 -13.25
C ALA A 17 40.18 65.27 -12.29
N ASP A 18 39.19 65.92 -11.68
CA ASP A 18 38.17 65.26 -10.84
C ASP A 18 37.31 64.27 -11.65
N LEU A 19 36.88 64.65 -12.86
CA LEU A 19 36.12 63.77 -13.76
C LEU A 19 36.96 62.59 -14.28
N GLU A 20 38.23 62.80 -14.61
CA GLU A 20 39.15 61.72 -15.02
C GLU A 20 39.36 60.70 -13.89
N GLN A 21 39.49 61.18 -12.65
CA GLN A 21 39.61 60.30 -11.48
C GLN A 21 38.32 59.52 -11.22
N GLN A 22 37.14 60.15 -11.37
CA GLN A 22 35.86 59.46 -11.25
C GLN A 22 35.66 58.41 -12.33
N LEU A 23 36.04 58.69 -13.58
CA LEU A 23 35.97 57.74 -14.68
C LEU A 23 36.86 56.51 -14.40
N LYS A 24 38.08 56.73 -13.93
CA LYS A 24 39.01 55.65 -13.56
C LYS A 24 38.45 54.75 -12.45
N LEU A 25 37.87 55.35 -11.40
CA LEU A 25 37.25 54.57 -10.32
C LEU A 25 36.01 53.80 -10.79
N SER A 26 35.25 54.35 -11.74
CA SER A 26 34.13 53.67 -12.37
C SER A 26 34.60 52.45 -13.19
N ASP A 27 35.64 52.60 -14.01
CA ASP A 27 36.19 51.49 -14.82
C ASP A 27 36.75 50.36 -13.94
N GLU A 28 37.40 50.71 -12.82
CA GLU A 28 37.82 49.73 -11.82
C GLU A 28 36.63 49.03 -11.15
N GLY A 29 35.57 49.77 -10.85
CA GLY A 29 34.33 49.21 -10.28
C GLY A 29 33.64 48.23 -11.22
N VAL A 30 33.54 48.57 -12.51
CA VAL A 30 32.98 47.70 -13.56
C VAL A 30 33.81 46.44 -13.73
N SER A 31 35.15 46.57 -13.71
CA SER A 31 36.06 45.42 -13.83
C SER A 31 35.92 44.45 -12.66
N ARG A 32 35.86 44.97 -11.41
CA ARG A 32 35.65 44.14 -10.21
C ARG A 32 34.29 43.46 -10.20
N LEU A 33 33.25 44.16 -10.68
CA LEU A 33 31.91 43.57 -10.80
C LEU A 33 31.90 42.43 -11.83
N ALA A 34 32.53 42.63 -12.99
CA ALA A 34 32.64 41.61 -14.03
C ALA A 34 33.40 40.37 -13.52
N GLU A 35 34.51 40.55 -12.80
CA GLU A 35 35.24 39.44 -12.14
C GLU A 35 34.36 38.69 -11.13
N ARG A 36 33.57 39.41 -10.32
CA ARG A 36 32.66 38.79 -9.35
C ARG A 36 31.53 38.02 -10.03
N CYS A 37 30.96 38.57 -11.11
CA CYS A 37 29.95 37.88 -11.91
C CYS A 37 30.49 36.59 -12.51
N LEU A 38 31.69 36.64 -13.11
CA LEU A 38 32.34 35.45 -13.65
C LEU A 38 32.62 34.40 -12.57
N GLY A 39 33.11 34.83 -11.39
CA GLY A 39 33.33 33.92 -10.26
C GLY A 39 32.06 33.25 -9.75
N LEU A 40 30.95 34.00 -9.70
CA LEU A 40 29.64 33.46 -9.33
C LEU A 40 29.10 32.49 -10.39
N GLU A 41 29.26 32.79 -11.68
CA GLU A 41 28.87 31.88 -12.77
C GLU A 41 29.65 30.56 -12.69
N GLN A 42 30.95 30.62 -12.42
CA GLN A 42 31.78 29.43 -12.23
C GLN A 42 31.36 28.63 -10.98
N GLU A 43 31.04 29.30 -9.88
CA GLU A 43 30.53 28.66 -8.66
C GLU A 43 29.19 27.95 -8.94
N VAL A 44 28.26 28.61 -9.64
CA VAL A 44 26.98 28.01 -10.06
C VAL A 44 27.20 26.83 -11.00
N GLN A 45 28.08 26.93 -11.98
CA GLN A 45 28.40 25.82 -12.89
C GLN A 45 29.01 24.64 -12.14
N SER A 46 29.93 24.89 -11.20
CA SER A 46 30.52 23.83 -10.36
C SER A 46 29.48 23.16 -9.46
N TYR A 47 28.55 23.95 -8.91
CA TYR A 47 27.44 23.45 -8.11
C TYR A 47 26.51 22.56 -8.94
N LEU A 48 26.14 22.98 -10.15
CA LEU A 48 25.30 22.20 -11.07
C LEU A 48 26.01 20.94 -11.59
N ALA A 49 27.33 20.99 -11.81
CA ALA A 49 28.11 19.82 -12.23
C ALA A 49 28.29 18.80 -11.09
N ALA A 50 28.40 19.26 -9.85
CA ALA A 50 28.48 18.41 -8.66
C ALA A 50 27.12 17.86 -8.21
N HIS A 51 26.03 18.54 -8.59
CA HIS A 51 24.64 18.11 -8.37
C HIS A 51 24.00 17.87 -9.74
N PRO A 52 24.37 16.78 -10.45
CA PRO A 52 23.69 16.42 -11.69
C PRO A 52 22.19 16.42 -11.42
N GLN A 53 21.41 17.08 -12.28
CA GLN A 53 19.97 16.95 -12.23
C GLN A 53 19.67 15.46 -12.30
N ASN A 54 19.12 14.89 -11.23
CA ASN A 54 18.45 13.60 -11.35
C ASN A 54 17.45 13.81 -12.48
N GLU A 55 17.62 13.10 -13.60
CA GLU A 55 16.57 12.99 -14.61
C GLU A 55 15.31 12.61 -13.84
N LYS A 56 14.40 13.58 -13.69
CA LYS A 56 13.20 13.32 -12.92
C LYS A 56 12.41 12.36 -13.77
N HIS A 57 12.01 11.23 -13.20
CA HIS A 57 11.26 10.25 -13.98
C HIS A 57 9.93 10.88 -14.43
N THR A 58 9.43 11.90 -13.70
CA THR A 58 8.30 12.75 -14.10
C THR A 58 8.43 13.43 -15.46
N ASP A 59 9.62 13.54 -16.05
CA ASP A 59 9.81 14.18 -17.37
C ASP A 59 9.30 13.28 -18.51
N SER A 60 8.99 12.02 -18.22
CA SER A 60 8.32 11.11 -19.16
C SER A 60 6.80 11.18 -19.01
N PRO A 61 6.06 11.76 -19.97
CA PRO A 61 4.59 11.88 -19.88
C PRO A 61 3.87 10.53 -19.81
N ALA A 62 4.52 9.45 -20.27
CA ALA A 62 4.01 8.09 -20.17
C ALA A 62 3.87 7.62 -18.71
N LEU A 63 4.75 8.03 -17.80
CA LEU A 63 4.70 7.61 -16.40
C LEU A 63 3.56 8.26 -15.61
N LEU A 64 2.96 9.31 -16.17
CA LEU A 64 1.80 10.01 -15.63
C LEU A 64 0.50 9.60 -16.34
N GLN A 65 0.59 8.72 -17.35
CA GLN A 65 -0.57 8.31 -18.13
C GLN A 65 -1.48 7.40 -17.29
N PRO A 66 -2.74 7.79 -17.06
CA PRO A 66 -3.70 6.92 -16.38
C PRO A 66 -3.99 5.68 -17.22
N THR A 67 -3.98 4.54 -16.55
CA THR A 67 -4.18 3.24 -17.17
C THR A 67 -5.29 2.49 -16.44
N LEU A 68 -6.23 1.92 -17.19
CA LEU A 68 -7.35 1.16 -16.62
C LEU A 68 -7.27 -0.31 -17.04
N TYR A 69 -7.07 -1.19 -16.06
CA TYR A 69 -7.13 -2.62 -16.24
C TYR A 69 -8.57 -3.11 -16.03
N PHE A 70 -8.98 -4.10 -16.82
CA PHE A 70 -10.26 -4.78 -16.63
C PHE A 70 -10.06 -6.28 -16.48
N ASP A 71 -10.93 -6.92 -15.70
CA ASP A 71 -10.99 -8.37 -15.57
C ASP A 71 -12.28 -8.89 -16.20
N ALA A 72 -12.16 -9.82 -17.14
CA ALA A 72 -13.28 -10.51 -17.78
C ALA A 72 -13.74 -11.80 -17.04
N GLY A 73 -13.13 -12.10 -15.89
CA GLY A 73 -13.38 -13.28 -15.06
C GLY A 73 -12.20 -14.25 -14.95
N PHE A 74 -10.99 -13.83 -15.34
CA PHE A 74 -9.76 -14.63 -15.31
C PHE A 74 -8.63 -13.97 -14.48
N GLY A 75 -8.90 -12.82 -13.86
CA GLY A 75 -7.92 -11.98 -13.19
C GLY A 75 -7.41 -10.86 -14.10
N PHE A 76 -6.78 -9.85 -13.49
CA PHE A 76 -6.18 -8.74 -14.23
C PHE A 76 -4.96 -9.20 -15.04
N SER A 77 -4.84 -8.69 -16.27
CA SER A 77 -3.72 -8.95 -17.17
C SER A 77 -3.29 -7.67 -17.87
N GLU A 78 -2.00 -7.54 -18.17
CA GLU A 78 -1.45 -6.46 -19.01
C GLU A 78 -2.09 -6.38 -20.39
N LYS A 79 -2.64 -7.49 -20.89
CA LYS A 79 -3.35 -7.52 -22.17
C LYS A 79 -4.74 -6.90 -22.09
N ASP A 80 -5.33 -6.89 -20.91
CA ASP A 80 -6.68 -6.41 -20.64
C ASP A 80 -6.61 -4.99 -20.05
N THR A 81 -5.94 -4.12 -20.81
CA THR A 81 -5.61 -2.75 -20.41
C THR A 81 -6.19 -1.75 -21.40
N LEU A 82 -6.71 -0.65 -20.87
CA LEU A 82 -7.20 0.50 -21.62
C LEU A 82 -6.35 1.70 -21.26
N THR A 83 -5.78 2.33 -22.28
CA THR A 83 -5.20 3.67 -22.16
C THR A 83 -6.25 4.68 -22.60
N ALA A 84 -6.36 5.80 -21.87
CA ALA A 84 -7.29 6.86 -22.26
C ALA A 84 -6.76 7.53 -23.55
N PRO A 85 -7.52 7.53 -24.65
CA PRO A 85 -7.06 8.12 -25.92
C PRO A 85 -6.93 9.65 -25.84
N ASP A 86 -7.81 10.30 -25.07
CA ASP A 86 -7.86 11.75 -24.85
C ASP A 86 -7.82 12.03 -23.33
N TYR A 87 -6.63 11.97 -22.73
CA TYR A 87 -6.43 12.40 -21.34
C TYR A 87 -5.77 13.77 -21.29
N GLU A 88 -6.21 14.59 -20.34
CA GLU A 88 -5.66 15.91 -20.09
C GLU A 88 -4.89 15.88 -18.78
N VAL A 89 -3.66 16.40 -18.81
CA VAL A 89 -2.84 16.64 -17.62
C VAL A 89 -2.52 18.13 -17.58
N ASP A 90 -2.97 18.80 -16.54
CA ASP A 90 -2.50 20.14 -16.21
C ASP A 90 -1.20 20.01 -15.41
N GLU A 91 -0.07 20.27 -16.07
CA GLU A 91 1.25 20.17 -15.46
C GLU A 91 1.45 21.12 -14.26
N LEU A 92 0.72 22.24 -14.20
CA LEU A 92 0.87 23.22 -13.13
C LEU A 92 0.12 22.81 -11.87
N THR A 93 -1.10 22.29 -12.04
CA THR A 93 -1.97 21.91 -10.91
C THR A 93 -1.89 20.43 -10.57
N GLY A 94 -1.34 19.61 -11.46
CA GLY A 94 -1.33 18.15 -11.37
C GLY A 94 -2.69 17.52 -11.65
N VAL A 95 -3.69 18.28 -12.14
CA VAL A 95 -5.02 17.73 -12.44
C VAL A 95 -4.92 16.79 -13.64
N VAL A 96 -5.43 15.59 -13.46
CA VAL A 96 -5.57 14.58 -14.52
C VAL A 96 -7.05 14.33 -14.75
N ILE A 97 -7.47 14.36 -16.01
CA ILE A 97 -8.81 13.99 -16.46
C ILE A 97 -8.67 12.96 -17.57
N ALA A 98 -9.34 11.82 -17.42
CA ALA A 98 -9.31 10.76 -18.41
C ALA A 98 -10.70 10.14 -18.58
N THR A 99 -10.98 9.65 -19.78
CA THR A 99 -12.20 8.89 -20.06
C THR A 99 -11.84 7.55 -20.70
N PHE A 100 -12.40 6.47 -20.15
CA PHE A 100 -12.19 5.11 -20.63
C PHE A 100 -13.49 4.53 -21.16
N GLU A 101 -13.44 3.87 -22.31
CA GLU A 101 -14.58 3.12 -22.84
C GLU A 101 -14.47 1.65 -22.41
N LEU A 102 -15.38 1.22 -21.54
CA LEU A 102 -15.30 -0.11 -20.91
C LEU A 102 -15.77 -1.20 -21.88
N PRO A 103 -15.02 -2.31 -22.01
CA PRO A 103 -15.46 -3.44 -22.79
C PRO A 103 -16.67 -4.12 -22.14
N VAL A 104 -17.52 -4.72 -22.97
CA VAL A 104 -18.73 -5.45 -22.55
C VAL A 104 -18.43 -6.57 -21.55
N THR A 105 -17.21 -7.10 -21.60
CA THR A 105 -16.74 -8.20 -20.77
C THR A 105 -16.23 -7.77 -19.39
N ALA A 106 -16.05 -6.47 -19.11
CA ALA A 106 -15.48 -6.00 -17.86
C ALA A 106 -16.37 -6.34 -16.65
N ARG A 107 -15.79 -7.05 -15.67
CA ARG A 107 -16.43 -7.43 -14.41
C ARG A 107 -15.83 -6.73 -13.21
N ALA A 108 -14.51 -6.56 -13.19
CA ALA A 108 -13.79 -5.77 -12.21
C ALA A 108 -12.83 -4.81 -12.93
N LEU A 109 -12.52 -3.71 -12.28
CA LEU A 109 -11.68 -2.65 -12.83
C LEU A 109 -10.57 -2.30 -11.85
N ARG A 110 -9.40 -1.94 -12.38
CA ARG A 110 -8.28 -1.41 -11.60
C ARG A 110 -7.75 -0.17 -12.31
N LEU A 111 -7.66 0.93 -11.56
CA LEU A 111 -7.11 2.19 -12.04
C LEU A 111 -5.70 2.37 -11.51
N ASP A 112 -4.78 2.61 -12.44
CA ASP A 112 -3.40 2.97 -12.16
C ASP A 112 -3.24 4.45 -12.57
N PRO A 113 -3.16 5.39 -11.61
CA PRO A 113 -3.12 6.82 -11.91
C PRO A 113 -1.76 7.31 -12.45
N GLY A 114 -0.75 6.43 -12.50
CA GLY A 114 0.61 6.66 -12.96
C GLY A 114 1.53 5.53 -12.50
N GLU A 115 2.84 5.64 -12.70
CA GLU A 115 3.83 4.61 -12.32
C GLU A 115 4.69 4.98 -11.11
N LEU A 116 4.79 6.28 -10.79
CA LEU A 116 5.69 6.79 -9.75
C LEU A 116 5.00 6.87 -8.37
N PRO A 117 5.79 6.85 -7.28
CA PRO A 117 5.28 7.16 -5.95
C PRO A 117 4.63 8.56 -5.94
N CYS A 118 3.38 8.64 -5.50
CA CYS A 118 2.57 9.84 -5.61
C CYS A 118 1.59 9.99 -4.46
N CYS A 119 1.14 11.23 -4.24
CA CYS A 119 -0.09 11.51 -3.51
C CYS A 119 -1.20 11.80 -4.52
N ILE A 120 -2.36 11.16 -4.34
CA ILE A 120 -3.55 11.39 -5.13
C ILE A 120 -4.58 12.11 -4.26
N THR A 121 -5.10 13.23 -4.74
CA THR A 121 -6.17 13.97 -4.06
C THR A 121 -7.34 14.23 -4.99
N ASN A 122 -8.52 14.53 -4.41
CA ASN A 122 -9.74 14.90 -5.14
C ASN A 122 -10.13 13.87 -6.23
N LEU A 123 -9.89 12.58 -5.96
CA LEU A 123 -10.28 11.51 -6.87
C LEU A 123 -11.81 11.44 -6.99
N SER A 124 -12.30 11.45 -8.22
CA SER A 124 -13.72 11.40 -8.53
C SER A 124 -13.97 10.62 -9.82
N PHE A 125 -15.13 9.98 -9.90
CA PHE A 125 -15.59 9.23 -11.06
C PHE A 125 -16.89 9.84 -11.57
N SER A 126 -17.09 9.75 -12.89
CA SER A 126 -18.33 10.19 -13.55
C SER A 126 -19.57 9.38 -13.16
N ASP A 127 -19.39 8.20 -12.56
CA ASP A 127 -20.45 7.32 -12.10
C ASP A 127 -20.29 7.10 -10.59
N ASP A 128 -21.32 7.48 -9.86
CA ASP A 128 -21.42 7.46 -8.40
C ASP A 128 -21.55 6.04 -7.81
N ARG A 129 -21.78 5.04 -8.66
CA ARG A 129 -21.82 3.62 -8.25
C ARG A 129 -20.44 2.98 -8.17
N VAL A 130 -19.39 3.70 -8.59
CA VAL A 130 -18.00 3.23 -8.52
C VAL A 130 -17.48 3.41 -7.10
N LEU A 131 -17.21 2.30 -6.43
CA LEU A 131 -16.51 2.26 -5.16
C LEU A 131 -15.02 2.09 -5.44
N CYS A 132 -14.22 3.03 -4.96
CA CYS A 132 -12.78 3.04 -5.18
C CYS A 132 -12.04 2.75 -3.87
N ARG A 133 -11.11 1.79 -3.91
CA ARG A 133 -10.25 1.47 -2.76
C ARG A 133 -8.79 1.38 -3.19
N PRO A 134 -7.86 2.04 -2.47
CA PRO A 134 -6.44 1.87 -2.75
C PRO A 134 -6.01 0.46 -2.35
N VAL A 135 -5.17 -0.17 -3.17
CA VAL A 135 -4.67 -1.54 -2.91
C VAL A 135 -3.32 -1.49 -2.21
N ASN A 136 -2.40 -0.68 -2.74
CA ASN A 136 -1.05 -0.48 -2.21
C ASN A 136 -0.82 0.95 -1.68
N GLY A 137 -1.90 1.71 -1.46
CA GLY A 137 -1.86 3.08 -0.96
C GLY A 137 -2.37 3.20 0.48
N LEU A 138 -1.90 4.24 1.17
CA LEU A 138 -2.38 4.64 2.50
C LEU A 138 -3.45 5.72 2.35
N THR A 139 -4.68 5.43 2.77
CA THR A 139 -5.75 6.44 2.85
C THR A 139 -5.46 7.42 4.00
N LEU A 140 -5.47 8.71 3.68
CA LEU A 140 -5.29 9.82 4.61
C LEU A 140 -6.66 10.39 5.02
N PRO A 141 -6.75 11.14 6.15
CA PRO A 141 -8.02 11.67 6.66
C PRO A 141 -8.82 12.60 5.72
N SER A 142 -8.18 13.12 4.67
CA SER A 142 -8.77 14.03 3.66
C SER A 142 -9.23 13.31 2.39
N ASP A 143 -9.56 12.02 2.47
CA ASP A 143 -9.85 11.15 1.32
C ASP A 143 -8.75 11.18 0.24
N SER A 144 -7.54 11.49 0.65
CA SER A 144 -6.34 11.48 -0.18
C SER A 144 -5.64 10.15 -0.02
N THR A 145 -4.94 9.69 -1.04
CA THR A 145 -4.18 8.44 -0.96
C THR A 145 -2.72 8.69 -1.22
N LEU A 146 -1.88 8.20 -0.30
CA LEU A 146 -0.44 8.26 -0.42
C LEU A 146 0.11 6.91 -0.86
N PHE A 147 0.80 6.89 -2.00
CA PHE A 147 1.52 5.74 -2.54
C PHE A 147 3.02 5.97 -2.37
N LEU A 148 3.65 5.14 -1.54
CA LEU A 148 5.07 5.26 -1.17
C LEU A 148 6.01 4.48 -2.09
N ASP A 149 5.43 3.57 -2.87
CA ASP A 149 6.09 2.65 -3.78
C ASP A 149 5.63 2.93 -5.23
N ARG A 150 6.31 2.30 -6.20
CA ARG A 150 5.92 2.35 -7.62
C ARG A 150 4.63 1.56 -7.86
N ASP A 151 4.05 1.79 -9.03
CA ASP A 151 2.81 1.15 -9.50
C ASP A 151 1.60 1.42 -8.58
N PRO A 152 1.28 2.69 -8.28
CA PRO A 152 0.09 3.02 -7.50
C PRO A 152 -1.15 2.43 -8.18
N ASN A 153 -2.02 1.79 -7.41
CA ASN A 153 -3.24 1.24 -7.98
C ASN A 153 -4.43 1.25 -7.03
N TYR A 154 -5.59 1.47 -7.64
CA TYR A 154 -6.91 1.41 -7.02
C TYR A 154 -7.69 0.25 -7.61
N LEU A 155 -8.37 -0.50 -6.75
CA LEU A 155 -9.41 -1.39 -7.21
C LEU A 155 -10.73 -0.62 -7.26
N LEU A 156 -11.45 -0.78 -8.36
CA LEU A 156 -12.76 -0.19 -8.59
C LEU A 156 -13.80 -1.30 -8.58
N ASP A 157 -14.64 -1.28 -7.56
CA ASP A 157 -15.78 -2.18 -7.42
C ASP A 157 -17.06 -1.44 -7.83
N GLY A 158 -17.93 -2.10 -8.58
CA GLY A 158 -19.27 -1.59 -8.85
C GLY A 158 -20.27 -2.11 -7.80
N VAL A 159 -21.18 -1.25 -7.34
CA VAL A 159 -22.35 -1.72 -6.57
C VAL A 159 -23.20 -2.70 -7.42
N THR A 160 -23.13 -2.57 -8.74
CA THR A 160 -23.68 -3.49 -9.77
C THR A 160 -22.65 -3.71 -10.88
N HIS A 161 -22.93 -4.63 -11.81
CA HIS A 161 -22.11 -4.79 -13.02
C HIS A 161 -21.98 -3.47 -13.80
N PHE A 162 -20.82 -3.23 -14.40
CA PHE A 162 -20.59 -2.07 -15.26
C PHE A 162 -21.41 -2.22 -16.55
N PRO A 163 -22.13 -1.18 -17.00
CA PRO A 163 -22.84 -1.23 -18.28
C PRO A 163 -21.88 -1.44 -19.45
N ALA A 164 -22.32 -2.24 -20.42
CA ALA A 164 -21.58 -2.49 -21.65
C ALA A 164 -21.32 -1.19 -22.43
N GLY A 165 -20.07 -0.91 -22.79
CA GLY A 165 -19.70 0.30 -23.53
C GLY A 165 -19.79 1.59 -22.72
N MET A 166 -19.85 1.50 -21.39
CA MET A 166 -19.85 2.65 -20.51
C MET A 166 -18.59 3.49 -20.72
N LYS A 167 -18.75 4.81 -20.80
CA LYS A 167 -17.64 5.77 -20.74
C LYS A 167 -17.42 6.19 -19.31
N LEU A 168 -16.37 5.66 -18.68
CA LEU A 168 -15.98 6.00 -17.32
C LEU A 168 -15.01 7.19 -17.36
N GLY A 169 -15.51 8.37 -17.02
CA GLY A 169 -14.69 9.53 -16.72
C GLY A 169 -14.10 9.44 -15.32
N VAL A 170 -12.83 9.83 -15.18
CA VAL A 170 -12.12 9.95 -13.90
C VAL A 170 -11.39 11.28 -13.84
N SER A 171 -11.37 11.90 -12.67
CA SER A 171 -10.60 13.12 -12.40
C SER A 171 -9.92 13.04 -11.04
N TYR A 172 -8.65 13.42 -10.97
CA TYR A 172 -7.87 13.45 -9.73
C TYR A 172 -6.70 14.44 -9.86
N HIS A 173 -6.09 14.79 -8.73
CA HIS A 173 -4.82 15.51 -8.72
C HIS A 173 -3.69 14.52 -8.45
N TYR A 174 -2.69 14.49 -9.33
CA TYR A 174 -1.49 13.69 -9.22
C TYR A 174 -0.34 14.55 -8.68
N CYS A 175 0.17 14.21 -7.51
CA CYS A 175 1.32 14.88 -6.90
C CYS A 175 2.51 13.91 -6.79
N PRO A 176 3.50 13.95 -7.70
CA PRO A 176 4.65 13.06 -7.66
C PRO A 176 5.53 13.34 -6.44
N LEU A 177 5.90 12.30 -5.70
CA LEU A 177 6.75 12.44 -4.51
C LEU A 177 8.23 12.68 -4.85
N GLU A 178 8.66 12.37 -6.09
CA GLU A 178 10.04 12.60 -6.55
C GLU A 178 10.43 14.09 -6.44
N THR A 179 9.49 15.00 -6.67
CA THR A 179 9.72 16.45 -6.51
C THR A 179 10.07 16.87 -5.08
N LEU A 180 9.77 16.01 -4.11
CA LEU A 180 10.03 16.20 -2.69
C LEU A 180 11.20 15.33 -2.20
N ALA A 181 11.73 14.42 -3.02
CA ALA A 181 12.76 13.45 -2.64
C ALA A 181 14.08 14.09 -2.19
N ASP A 182 14.40 15.29 -2.67
CA ASP A 182 15.61 16.02 -2.25
C ASP A 182 15.41 16.79 -0.93
N LYS A 183 14.20 16.80 -0.36
CA LYS A 183 13.87 17.56 0.87
C LYS A 183 14.13 16.69 2.11
N PRO A 184 15.08 17.03 2.99
CA PRO A 184 15.44 16.19 4.14
C PRO A 184 14.28 15.87 5.08
N LEU A 185 13.43 16.86 5.38
CA LEU A 185 12.25 16.66 6.24
C LEU A 185 11.24 15.70 5.61
N PHE A 186 11.05 15.77 4.30
CA PHE A 186 10.15 14.86 3.60
C PHE A 186 10.68 13.43 3.69
N ASN A 187 11.98 13.21 3.48
CA ASN A 187 12.60 11.90 3.61
C ASN A 187 12.48 11.31 5.01
N THR A 188 12.68 12.11 6.07
CA THR A 188 12.49 11.65 7.44
C THR A 188 11.04 11.22 7.71
N VAL A 189 10.06 12.00 7.24
CA VAL A 189 8.64 11.64 7.36
C VAL A 189 8.33 10.38 6.54
N LEU A 190 8.87 10.28 5.33
CA LEU A 190 8.72 9.13 4.44
C LEU A 190 9.26 7.84 5.08
N GLU A 191 10.44 7.91 5.70
CA GLU A 191 11.03 6.80 6.46
C GLU A 191 10.16 6.40 7.65
N GLY A 192 9.64 7.37 8.41
CA GLY A 192 8.71 7.12 9.51
C GLY A 192 7.43 6.43 9.04
N LEU A 193 6.84 6.90 7.94
CA LEU A 193 5.65 6.29 7.35
C LEU A 193 5.91 4.86 6.85
N ARG A 194 7.05 4.63 6.18
CA ARG A 194 7.47 3.29 5.75
C ARG A 194 7.68 2.35 6.94
N PHE A 195 8.24 2.85 8.04
CA PHE A 195 8.39 2.08 9.28
C PHE A 195 7.03 1.70 9.89
N CYS A 196 6.10 2.65 9.96
CA CYS A 196 4.74 2.40 10.42
C CYS A 196 4.02 1.36 9.54
N GLN A 197 4.15 1.45 8.22
CA GLN A 197 3.57 0.50 7.28
C GLN A 197 4.11 -0.92 7.50
N LYS A 198 5.44 -1.08 7.57
CA LYS A 198 6.06 -2.37 7.85
C LYS A 198 5.59 -2.96 9.18
N THR A 199 5.49 -2.13 10.21
CA THR A 199 4.97 -2.56 11.53
C THR A 199 3.54 -3.08 11.40
N ARG A 200 2.64 -2.30 10.78
CA ARG A 200 1.24 -2.70 10.55
C ARG A 200 1.14 -4.01 9.77
N ASP A 201 1.92 -4.17 8.71
CA ASP A 201 1.89 -5.38 7.88
C ASP A 201 2.42 -6.60 8.66
N SER A 202 3.42 -6.41 9.51
CA SER A 202 3.91 -7.47 10.42
C SER A 202 2.88 -7.85 11.49
N GLU A 203 2.15 -6.89 12.03
CA GLU A 203 1.05 -7.14 12.97
C GLU A 203 -0.10 -7.91 12.29
N ALA A 204 -0.45 -7.54 11.06
CA ALA A 204 -1.46 -8.25 10.28
C ALA A 204 -1.07 -9.71 10.02
N GLN A 205 0.20 -9.97 9.67
CA GLN A 205 0.73 -11.33 9.52
C GLN A 205 0.70 -12.11 10.84
N HIS A 206 1.04 -11.45 11.95
CA HIS A 206 0.97 -12.07 13.28
C HIS A 206 -0.47 -12.46 13.65
N ILE A 207 -1.45 -11.58 13.41
CA ILE A 207 -2.87 -11.85 13.62
C ILE A 207 -3.34 -13.02 12.74
N ALA A 208 -2.94 -13.06 11.46
CA ALA A 208 -3.26 -14.18 10.58
C ALA A 208 -2.70 -15.51 11.13
N GLY A 209 -1.45 -15.52 11.61
CA GLY A 209 -0.86 -16.70 12.25
C GLY A 209 -1.58 -17.12 13.53
N LEU A 210 -2.06 -16.18 14.35
CA LEU A 210 -2.88 -16.48 15.51
C LEU A 210 -4.22 -17.09 15.12
N ASN A 211 -4.86 -16.59 14.06
CA ASN A 211 -6.11 -17.15 13.55
C ASN A 211 -5.95 -18.59 13.06
N ASP A 212 -4.86 -18.90 12.35
CA ASP A 212 -4.55 -20.27 11.93
C ASP A 212 -4.34 -21.21 13.13
N GLN A 213 -3.65 -20.73 14.18
CA GLN A 213 -3.48 -21.49 15.42
C GLN A 213 -4.82 -21.73 16.13
N ILE A 214 -5.69 -20.72 16.19
CA ILE A 214 -7.04 -20.85 16.76
C ILE A 214 -7.85 -21.88 15.97
N ALA A 215 -7.80 -21.84 14.63
CA ALA A 215 -8.49 -22.80 13.78
C ALA A 215 -7.98 -24.23 14.01
N ALA A 216 -6.67 -24.42 14.11
CA ALA A 216 -6.08 -25.72 14.42
C ALA A 216 -6.47 -26.23 15.82
N GLN A 217 -6.49 -25.34 16.83
CA GLN A 217 -6.96 -25.68 18.18
C GLN A 217 -8.44 -26.06 18.19
N GLN A 218 -9.29 -25.36 17.45
CA GLN A 218 -10.72 -25.69 17.33
C GLN A 218 -10.92 -27.08 16.71
N GLN A 219 -10.15 -27.43 15.68
CA GLN A 219 -10.17 -28.78 15.10
C GLN A 219 -9.72 -29.85 16.09
N ALA A 220 -8.65 -29.58 16.87
CA ALA A 220 -8.18 -30.50 17.90
C ALA A 220 -9.23 -30.71 19.01
N ILE A 221 -9.88 -29.63 19.46
CA ILE A 221 -10.97 -29.71 20.45
C ILE A 221 -12.14 -30.54 19.91
N ALA A 222 -12.54 -30.33 18.66
CA ALA A 222 -13.61 -31.11 18.03
C ALA A 222 -13.27 -32.61 17.96
N ALA A 223 -12.02 -32.95 17.59
CA ALA A 223 -11.56 -34.33 17.57
C ALA A 223 -11.54 -34.97 18.97
N LEU A 224 -11.10 -34.24 20.00
CA LEU A 224 -11.13 -34.71 21.39
C LEU A 224 -12.56 -34.91 21.90
N GLN A 225 -13.48 -33.99 21.57
CA GLN A 225 -14.90 -34.13 21.91
C GLN A 225 -15.51 -35.39 21.27
N GLN A 226 -15.17 -35.67 20.02
CA GLN A 226 -15.58 -36.90 19.35
C GLN A 226 -15.04 -38.14 20.08
N GLN A 227 -13.75 -38.17 20.42
CA GLN A 227 -13.16 -39.28 21.16
C GLN A 227 -13.81 -39.49 22.53
N ILE A 228 -14.10 -38.41 23.26
CA ILE A 228 -14.80 -38.49 24.55
C ILE A 228 -16.18 -39.11 24.35
N SER A 229 -16.93 -38.69 23.33
CA SER A 229 -18.25 -39.26 23.05
C SER A 229 -18.19 -40.75 22.71
N GLU A 230 -17.19 -41.19 21.93
CA GLU A 230 -16.97 -42.60 21.59
C GLU A 230 -16.60 -43.43 22.82
N LEU A 231 -15.74 -42.90 23.70
CA LEU A 231 -15.38 -43.56 24.95
C LEU A 231 -16.58 -43.68 25.90
N HIS A 232 -17.41 -42.65 25.98
CA HIS A 232 -18.64 -42.68 26.77
C HIS A 232 -19.59 -43.78 26.27
N GLN A 233 -19.75 -43.91 24.94
CA GLN A 233 -20.57 -44.97 24.35
C GLN A 233 -20.00 -46.37 24.67
N LYS A 234 -18.69 -46.58 24.48
CA LYS A 234 -18.05 -47.87 24.78
C LYS A 234 -18.17 -48.26 26.25
N ASN A 235 -18.05 -47.30 27.16
CA ASN A 235 -18.23 -47.55 28.60
C ASN A 235 -19.67 -47.96 28.91
N ALA A 236 -20.68 -47.27 28.35
CA ALA A 236 -22.09 -47.65 28.54
C ALA A 236 -22.38 -49.07 27.98
N GLU A 237 -21.82 -49.42 26.82
CA GLU A 237 -21.94 -50.77 26.26
C GLU A 237 -21.22 -51.84 27.09
N ALA A 238 -20.10 -51.49 27.73
CA ALA A 238 -19.39 -52.39 28.62
C ALA A 238 -20.16 -52.61 29.93
N GLU A 239 -20.76 -51.55 30.49
CA GLU A 239 -21.60 -51.63 31.69
C GLU A 239 -22.85 -52.48 31.46
N THR A 240 -23.55 -52.26 30.35
CA THR A 240 -24.71 -53.08 29.97
C THR A 240 -24.33 -54.55 29.76
N ARG A 241 -23.20 -54.82 29.10
CA ARG A 241 -22.65 -56.19 28.99
C ARG A 241 -22.36 -56.78 30.37
N ARG A 242 -21.71 -56.04 31.26
CA ARG A 242 -21.39 -56.49 32.63
C ARG A 242 -22.66 -56.85 33.39
N GLN A 243 -23.68 -56.00 33.36
CA GLN A 243 -24.97 -56.26 34.01
C GLN A 243 -25.68 -57.49 33.46
N ALA A 244 -25.65 -57.69 32.13
CA ALA A 244 -26.21 -58.89 31.50
C ALA A 244 -25.46 -60.17 31.94
N TYR A 245 -24.12 -60.11 32.00
CA TYR A 245 -23.31 -61.22 32.50
C TYR A 245 -23.59 -61.51 33.98
N GLU A 246 -23.68 -60.50 34.83
CA GLU A 246 -24.02 -60.64 36.26
C GLU A 246 -25.39 -61.29 36.42
N THR A 247 -26.40 -60.82 35.70
CA THR A 247 -27.76 -61.39 35.70
C THR A 247 -27.76 -62.85 35.24
N SER A 248 -27.03 -63.16 34.16
CA SER A 248 -26.91 -64.54 33.67
C SER A 248 -26.18 -65.44 34.67
N LEU A 249 -25.13 -64.93 35.32
CA LEU A 249 -24.37 -65.65 36.33
C LEU A 249 -25.25 -65.96 37.54
N GLU A 250 -25.97 -64.97 38.07
CA GLU A 250 -26.94 -65.16 39.13
C GLU A 250 -28.00 -66.19 38.75
N GLY A 251 -28.51 -66.15 37.52
CA GLY A 251 -29.44 -67.13 36.97
C GLY A 251 -28.87 -68.56 37.01
N VAL A 252 -27.63 -68.75 36.55
CA VAL A 252 -26.94 -70.07 36.61
C VAL A 252 -26.74 -70.51 38.06
N LEU A 253 -26.24 -69.62 38.93
CA LEU A 253 -26.00 -69.90 40.34
C LEU A 253 -27.29 -70.31 41.08
N ASN A 254 -28.41 -69.70 40.72
CA ASN A 254 -29.71 -69.95 41.33
C ASN A 254 -30.46 -71.15 40.74
N SER A 255 -30.01 -71.69 39.59
CA SER A 255 -30.65 -72.82 38.93
C SER A 255 -30.60 -74.10 39.77
N SER A 256 -31.66 -74.92 39.65
CA SER A 256 -31.76 -76.21 40.34
C SER A 256 -30.63 -77.17 39.96
N SER A 257 -30.27 -77.23 38.67
CA SER A 257 -29.17 -78.08 38.17
C SER A 257 -27.82 -77.69 38.77
N TRP A 258 -27.55 -76.39 38.94
CA TRP A 258 -26.33 -75.93 39.58
C TRP A 258 -26.31 -76.23 41.08
N LYS A 259 -27.43 -76.04 41.78
CA LYS A 259 -27.56 -76.37 43.21
C LYS A 259 -27.42 -77.87 43.46
N LEU A 260 -28.01 -78.72 42.62
CA LEU A 260 -27.95 -80.18 42.72
C LEU A 260 -26.54 -80.75 42.49
N THR A 261 -25.75 -80.14 41.61
CA THR A 261 -24.37 -80.58 41.31
C THR A 261 -23.32 -80.07 42.29
N ARG A 262 -23.72 -79.30 43.31
CA ARG A 262 -22.82 -78.72 44.33
C ARG A 262 -21.92 -79.75 45.05
N PRO A 263 -22.38 -80.93 45.50
CA PRO A 263 -21.51 -81.92 46.13
C PRO A 263 -20.46 -82.49 45.16
N LEU A 264 -20.83 -82.78 43.91
CA LEU A 264 -19.89 -83.25 42.87
C LEU A 264 -18.81 -82.21 42.55
N ARG A 265 -19.18 -80.93 42.47
CA ARG A 265 -18.22 -79.83 42.22
C ARG A 265 -17.29 -79.59 43.41
N ARG A 266 -17.76 -79.80 44.64
CA ARG A 266 -16.92 -79.75 45.85
C ARG A 266 -15.90 -80.88 45.88
N LEU A 267 -16.28 -82.09 45.45
CA LEU A 267 -15.37 -83.22 45.30
C LEU A 267 -14.31 -82.96 44.22
N LEU A 268 -14.71 -82.50 43.02
CA LEU A 268 -13.78 -82.15 41.95
C LEU A 268 -12.77 -81.05 42.35
N GLY A 269 -13.19 -80.11 43.21
CA GLY A 269 -12.32 -79.08 43.76
C GLY A 269 -11.21 -79.63 44.68
N LEU A 270 -11.44 -80.75 45.36
CA LEU A 270 -10.44 -81.41 46.20
C LEU A 270 -9.35 -82.13 45.38
N PHE A 271 -9.62 -82.43 44.11
CA PHE A 271 -8.66 -83.06 43.18
C PHE A 271 -7.94 -82.06 42.26
N ARG A 272 -8.24 -80.75 42.40
CA ARG A 272 -7.50 -79.67 41.75
C ARG A 272 -6.57 -79.03 42.78
N HIS A 273 -5.41 -79.65 42.98
CA HIS A 273 -4.22 -79.01 43.51
C HIS A 273 -3.14 -79.05 42.44
#